data_AF-A0A6G3U1V2-F1
#
_entry.id   AF-A0A6G3U1V2-F1
#
_cell.length_a   1.000
_cell.length_b   1.000
_cell.length_c   1.000
_cell.angle_alpha   90.00
_cell.angle_beta   90.00
_cell.angle_gamma   90.00
#
_symmetry.space_group_name_H-M   'P 1'
#
loop_
_entity.id
_entity.type
_entity.pdbx_description
1 polymer ?
#
loop_
_entity_poly.entity_id
_entity_poly.type
_entity_poly.pdbx_seq_one_letter_code
_entity_poly.pdbx_strand_id
1 'polypeptide(L)'
;PVRGYVGTRPPTYDAEPTALPPAEPDALDDLVPDTVLDGARYGASTLRAASVRGDSARYRGEPRRDALLTARFGSGERALV
;
A
#
# COMPACT_ATOMS: atom_id res chain seq x y z
N PRO A 1 -10.10 24.26 -10.71
CA PRO A 1 -10.13 22.78 -10.76
C PRO A 1 -9.03 22.18 -9.89
N VAL A 2 -9.37 21.25 -8.99
CA VAL A 2 -8.37 20.49 -8.23
C VAL A 2 -7.57 19.65 -9.22
N ARG A 3 -6.23 19.69 -9.16
CA ARG A 3 -5.41 18.82 -10.01
C ARG A 3 -5.73 17.37 -9.67
N GLY A 4 -6.15 16.58 -10.66
CA GLY A 4 -6.40 15.14 -10.51
C GLY A 4 -5.13 14.28 -10.47
N TYR A 5 -3.94 14.88 -10.44
CA TYR A 5 -2.66 14.19 -10.40
C TYR A 5 -1.57 15.06 -9.77
N VAL A 6 -0.51 14.42 -9.25
CA VAL A 6 0.68 15.08 -8.69
C VAL A 6 1.75 15.24 -9.78
N GLY A 7 2.46 16.37 -9.79
CA GLY A 7 3.56 16.65 -10.74
C GLY A 7 3.22 17.69 -11.81
N THR A 8 4.10 17.89 -12.80
CA THR A 8 3.96 18.95 -13.81
C THR A 8 3.14 18.57 -15.04
N ARG A 9 2.92 17.27 -15.30
CA ARG A 9 2.17 16.75 -16.45
C ARG A 9 1.23 15.60 -16.04
N PRO A 10 0.13 15.36 -16.77
CA PRO A 10 -0.74 14.22 -16.52
C PRO A 10 0.03 12.89 -16.62
N PRO A 11 -0.37 11.85 -15.86
CA PRO A 11 0.17 10.50 -16.02
C PRO A 11 -0.10 9.96 -17.43
N THR A 12 0.74 9.03 -17.89
CA THR A 12 0.55 8.34 -19.17
C THR A 12 -0.40 7.13 -19.08
N TYR A 13 -1.00 6.92 -17.91
CA TYR A 13 -1.84 5.78 -17.57
C TYR A 13 -3.05 6.23 -16.74
N ASP A 14 -4.16 5.51 -16.87
CA ASP A 14 -5.37 5.76 -16.08
C ASP A 14 -5.16 5.38 -14.61
N ALA A 15 -5.96 5.98 -13.72
CA ALA A 15 -5.90 5.72 -12.28
C ALA A 15 -6.55 4.39 -11.86
N GLU A 16 -7.20 3.69 -12.80
CA GLU A 16 -7.89 2.43 -12.51
C GLU A 16 -6.91 1.24 -12.45
N PRO A 17 -7.13 0.25 -11.56
CA PRO A 17 -6.35 -0.98 -11.54
C PRO A 17 -6.46 -1.75 -12.86
N THR A 18 -5.32 -2.16 -13.41
CA THR A 18 -5.24 -2.78 -14.75
C THR A 18 -4.80 -4.24 -14.69
N ALA A 19 -3.53 -4.52 -14.43
CA ALA A 19 -2.96 -5.86 -14.54
C ALA A 19 -2.53 -6.44 -13.18
N LEU A 20 -2.78 -7.74 -12.99
CA LEU A 20 -2.13 -8.52 -11.95
C LEU A 20 -0.68 -8.83 -12.37
N PRO A 21 0.26 -8.96 -11.42
CA PRO A 21 1.59 -9.47 -11.74
C PRO A 21 1.51 -10.88 -12.35
N PRO A 22 2.41 -11.22 -13.29
CA PRO A 22 2.54 -12.60 -13.75
C PRO A 22 2.90 -13.50 -12.56
N ALA A 23 2.34 -14.71 -12.54
CA ALA A 23 2.57 -15.70 -11.51
C ALA A 23 2.90 -17.04 -12.16
N GLU A 24 3.96 -17.68 -11.70
CA GLU A 24 4.25 -19.07 -12.05
C GLU A 24 3.46 -19.99 -11.10
N PRO A 25 2.71 -21.00 -11.60
CA PRO A 25 1.84 -21.84 -10.75
C PRO A 25 2.56 -22.58 -9.63
N ASP A 26 3.84 -22.92 -9.84
CA ASP A 26 4.65 -23.68 -8.89
C ASP A 26 5.44 -22.78 -7.90
N ALA A 27 5.35 -21.45 -8.05
CA ALA A 27 6.06 -20.45 -7.22
C ALA A 27 5.10 -19.39 -6.66
N LEU A 28 3.89 -19.80 -6.26
CA LEU A 28 2.88 -18.88 -5.73
C LEU A 28 3.30 -18.22 -4.40
N ASP A 29 4.25 -18.82 -3.69
CA ASP A 29 4.83 -18.27 -2.46
C ASP A 29 5.74 -17.05 -2.69
N ASP A 30 6.19 -16.81 -3.92
CA ASP A 30 6.92 -15.60 -4.30
C ASP A 30 6.00 -14.38 -4.50
N LEU A 31 4.66 -14.58 -4.52
CA LEU A 31 3.72 -13.50 -4.75
C LEU A 31 3.63 -12.55 -3.55
N VAL A 32 3.79 -11.26 -3.85
CA VAL A 32 3.56 -10.19 -2.89
C VAL A 32 2.14 -9.63 -3.00
N PRO A 33 1.48 -9.30 -1.88
CA PRO A 33 0.13 -8.74 -1.91
C PRO A 33 0.11 -7.34 -2.56
N ASP A 34 -0.88 -7.10 -3.42
CA ASP A 34 -1.14 -5.76 -4.00
C ASP A 34 -1.49 -4.74 -2.90
N THR A 35 -2.23 -5.17 -1.89
CA THR A 35 -2.67 -4.35 -0.75
C THR A 35 -2.31 -5.04 0.56
N VAL A 36 -1.68 -4.29 1.47
CA VAL A 36 -1.41 -4.72 2.85
C VAL A 36 -2.27 -3.88 3.79
N LEU A 37 -2.96 -4.55 4.70
CA LEU A 37 -3.73 -3.94 5.77
C LEU A 37 -3.12 -4.34 7.11
N ASP A 38 -2.92 -3.37 7.99
CA ASP A 38 -2.54 -3.61 9.38
C ASP A 38 -3.49 -2.85 10.31
N GLY A 39 -3.61 -3.28 11.55
CA GLY A 39 -4.54 -2.68 12.49
C GLY A 39 -4.16 -2.91 13.95
N ALA A 40 -4.42 -1.90 14.75
CA ALA A 40 -4.23 -1.96 16.19
C ALA A 40 -5.33 -1.19 16.90
N ARG A 41 -5.72 -1.66 18.09
CA ARG A 41 -6.50 -0.82 19.00
C ARG A 41 -5.53 -0.03 19.86
N TYR A 42 -5.79 1.26 19.96
CA TYR A 42 -5.03 2.16 20.82
C TYR A 42 -6.00 2.94 21.71
N GLY A 43 -6.14 2.53 22.97
CA GLY A 43 -7.13 3.09 23.90
C GLY A 43 -8.55 3.02 23.34
N ALA A 44 -9.18 4.18 23.17
CA ALA A 44 -10.50 4.32 22.55
C ALA A 44 -10.47 4.30 21.01
N SER A 45 -9.29 4.45 20.40
CA SER A 45 -9.11 4.56 18.96
C SER A 45 -8.77 3.22 18.32
N THR A 46 -9.10 3.08 17.04
CA THR A 46 -8.65 1.96 16.20
C THR A 46 -7.81 2.52 15.06
N LEU A 47 -6.55 2.11 14.99
CA LEU A 47 -5.68 2.36 13.84
C LEU A 47 -5.97 1.31 12.78
N ARG A 48 -6.14 1.77 11.53
CA ARG A 48 -6.12 0.94 10.32
C ARG A 48 -5.12 1.56 9.36
N ALA A 49 -4.02 0.86 9.11
CA ALA A 49 -3.04 1.23 8.12
C ALA A 49 -3.32 0.43 6.85
N ALA A 50 -3.33 1.10 5.71
CA ALA A 50 -3.46 0.48 4.40
C ALA A 50 -2.33 0.96 3.51
N SER A 51 -1.76 0.05 2.75
CA SER A 51 -0.77 0.39 1.74
C SER A 51 -1.03 -0.43 0.48
N VAL A 52 -1.06 0.26 -0.65
CA VAL A 52 -1.52 -0.25 -1.94
C VAL A 52 -0.43 -0.11 -2.99
N ARG A 53 -0.36 -1.04 -3.94
CA ARG A 53 0.56 -0.96 -5.07
C ARG A 53 0.34 0.34 -5.84
N GLY A 54 1.44 1.05 -6.13
CA GLY A 54 1.38 2.31 -6.86
C GLY A 54 0.91 2.16 -8.30
N ASP A 55 0.28 3.21 -8.84
CA ASP A 55 -0.41 3.18 -10.14
C ASP A 55 0.51 2.81 -11.31
N SER A 56 1.77 3.27 -11.31
CA SER A 56 2.74 2.91 -12.35
C SER A 56 3.03 1.40 -12.37
N ALA A 57 3.19 0.79 -11.18
CA ALA A 57 3.42 -0.65 -11.07
C ALA A 57 2.16 -1.44 -11.45
N ARG A 58 0.96 -0.96 -11.09
CA ARG A 58 -0.31 -1.54 -11.56
C ARG A 58 -0.42 -1.52 -13.07
N TYR A 59 -0.18 -0.35 -13.67
CA TYR A 59 -0.21 -0.15 -15.12
C TYR A 59 0.73 -1.10 -15.85
N ARG A 60 1.93 -1.32 -15.31
CA ARG A 60 2.93 -2.21 -15.93
C ARG A 60 2.77 -3.69 -15.55
N GLY A 61 1.82 -4.04 -14.69
CA GLY A 61 1.74 -5.39 -14.13
C GLY A 61 2.98 -5.77 -13.30
N GLU A 62 3.73 -4.78 -12.78
CA GLU A 62 4.89 -5.04 -11.94
C GLU A 62 4.44 -5.43 -10.51
N PRO A 63 5.16 -6.33 -9.83
CA PRO A 63 4.94 -6.59 -8.41
C PRO A 63 5.11 -5.33 -7.56
N ARG A 64 4.50 -5.37 -6.37
CA ARG A 64 4.71 -4.36 -5.34
C ARG A 64 6.19 -4.33 -4.91
N ARG A 65 6.74 -3.14 -4.66
CA ARG A 65 8.17 -2.95 -4.30
C ARG A 65 8.41 -2.26 -2.96
N ASP A 66 7.37 -1.72 -2.34
CA ASP A 66 7.40 -1.11 -1.02
C ASP A 66 6.89 -2.09 0.04
N ALA A 67 7.20 -1.81 1.30
CA ALA A 67 6.74 -2.58 2.45
C ALA A 67 6.01 -1.65 3.44
N LEU A 68 4.99 -2.18 4.13
CA LEU A 68 4.30 -1.50 5.22
C LEU A 68 4.74 -2.11 6.55
N LEU A 69 5.14 -1.26 7.49
CA LEU A 69 5.41 -1.63 8.88
C LEU A 69 4.67 -0.68 9.80
N THR A 70 3.85 -1.24 10.69
CA THR A 70 3.22 -0.48 11.78
C THR A 70 3.89 -0.86 13.08
N ALA A 71 4.37 0.13 13.82
CA ALA A 71 5.10 -0.08 15.06
C ALA A 71 4.58 0.84 16.17
N ARG A 72 4.59 0.32 17.39
CA ARG A 72 4.32 1.10 18.61
C ARG A 72 5.64 1.40 19.30
N PHE A 73 5.88 2.68 19.61
CA PHE A 73 7.01 3.11 20.41
C PHE A 73 6.58 3.47 21.84
N GLY A 74 7.46 3.20 22.80
CA GLY A 74 7.29 3.57 24.21
C GLY A 74 6.52 2.54 25.05
N SER A 75 6.95 2.41 26.32
CA SER A 75 6.23 1.74 27.41
C SER A 75 5.89 2.77 28.49
N GLY A 76 4.67 2.72 29.04
CA GLY A 76 4.20 3.63 30.11
C GLY A 76 3.22 4.70 29.64
N GLU A 77 2.80 5.57 30.57
CA GLU A 77 1.71 6.56 30.42
C GLU A 77 1.93 7.63 29.34
N ARG A 78 3.13 7.68 28.73
CA ARG A 78 3.49 8.60 27.63
C ARG A 78 3.58 7.92 26.25
N ALA A 79 3.36 6.61 26.16
CA ALA A 79 3.14 5.98 24.87
C ALA A 79 1.85 6.59 24.29
N LEU A 80 1.93 7.21 23.10
CA LEU A 80 0.88 7.99 22.41
C LEU A 80 -0.55 7.58 22.79
N VAL A 81 -1.15 8.15 23.85
CA VAL A 81 -2.47 7.71 24.39
C VAL A 81 -3.61 7.92 23.39
#